data_AF-A0A7X9JJI7-F1
#
_entry.id   AF-A0A7X9JJI7-F1
#
_cell.length_a   1.000
_cell.length_b   1.000
_cell.length_c   1.000
_cell.angle_alpha   90.00
_cell.angle_beta   90.00
_cell.angle_gamma   90.00
#
_symmetry.space_group_name_H-M   'P 1'
#
loop_
_entity.id
_entity.type
_entity.pdbx_description
1 polymer ?
#
loop_
_entity_poly.entity_id
_entity_poly.type
_entity_poly.pdbx_seq_one_letter_code
_entity_poly.pdbx_strand_id
1 'polypeptide(L)'
;MSTKTITHTLNPQNTDDYYPIAKVEEISEYIISDNPKGKYNVTENILGDARSLAFRFYLTKGTETKPQSVINYAQLDSLYVITPSLDKTYKDNRWEFVASNLNKDVLVKDFGDLKLYKFYK
;
A
#
# COMPACT_ATOMS: atom_id res chain seq x y z
N MET A 1 24.25 -22.20 -15.27
CA MET A 1 23.11 -21.28 -15.14
C MET A 1 23.66 -19.86 -15.21
N SER A 2 23.22 -19.03 -16.16
CA SER A 2 23.69 -17.65 -16.31
C SER A 2 22.77 -16.73 -15.53
N THR A 3 23.33 -16.03 -14.54
CA THR A 3 22.61 -15.03 -13.74
C THR A 3 22.39 -13.79 -14.61
N LYS A 4 21.15 -13.56 -15.04
CA LYS A 4 20.78 -12.29 -15.67
C LYS A 4 20.60 -11.24 -14.57
N THR A 5 21.59 -10.36 -14.42
CA THR A 5 21.44 -9.15 -13.61
C THR A 5 20.54 -8.18 -14.37
N ILE A 6 19.32 -7.97 -13.89
CA ILE A 6 18.44 -6.90 -14.38
C ILE A 6 18.87 -5.62 -13.65
N THR A 7 19.55 -4.72 -14.36
CA THR A 7 19.91 -3.40 -13.82
C THR A 7 18.81 -2.43 -14.21
N HIS A 8 17.93 -2.06 -13.27
CA HIS A 8 17.04 -0.93 -13.46
C HIS A 8 17.87 0.36 -13.37
N THR A 9 18.09 1.02 -14.51
CA THR A 9 18.69 2.36 -14.53
C THR A 9 17.62 3.34 -14.07
N LEU A 10 17.69 3.76 -12.80
CA LEU A 10 16.80 4.79 -12.27
C LEU A 10 17.12 6.11 -12.98
N ASN A 11 16.19 6.59 -13.82
CA ASN A 11 16.29 7.93 -14.38
C ASN A 11 15.73 8.91 -13.33
N PRO A 12 16.55 9.76 -12.69
CA PRO A 12 16.08 10.68 -11.65
C PRO A 12 15.14 11.78 -12.19
N GLN A 13 15.05 11.95 -13.51
CA GLN A 13 14.08 12.84 -14.16
C GLN A 13 12.78 12.13 -14.52
N ASN A 14 12.76 10.80 -14.45
CA ASN A 14 11.57 10.01 -14.68
C ASN A 14 10.76 9.96 -13.38
N THR A 15 9.80 10.87 -13.26
CA THR A 15 8.84 10.86 -12.16
C THR A 15 7.78 9.76 -12.32
N ASP A 16 7.77 9.01 -13.42
CA ASP A 16 6.80 7.91 -13.62
C ASP A 16 6.90 6.83 -12.53
N ASP A 17 8.06 6.73 -11.86
CA ASP A 17 8.30 5.77 -10.79
C ASP A 17 7.77 6.25 -9.41
N TYR A 18 7.37 7.52 -9.27
CA TYR A 18 6.94 8.11 -8.00
C TYR A 18 5.68 8.98 -8.14
N TYR A 19 4.69 8.72 -7.29
CA TYR A 19 3.49 9.57 -7.27
C TYR A 19 3.79 10.99 -6.80
N PRO A 20 3.07 11.99 -7.34
CA PRO A 20 3.13 13.36 -6.83
C PRO A 20 2.83 13.41 -5.33
N ILE A 21 3.61 14.20 -4.58
CA ILE A 21 3.46 14.36 -3.12
C ILE A 21 2.02 14.66 -2.72
N ALA A 22 1.35 15.56 -3.44
CA ALA A 22 -0.04 15.93 -3.15
C ALA A 22 -1.00 14.73 -3.21
N LYS A 23 -0.78 13.79 -4.14
CA LYS A 23 -1.57 12.56 -4.24
C LYS A 23 -1.23 11.59 -3.10
N VAL A 24 0.05 11.53 -2.71
CA VAL A 24 0.48 10.71 -1.56
C VAL A 24 -0.17 11.21 -0.27
N GLU A 25 -0.17 12.53 -0.06
CA GLU A 25 -0.80 13.19 1.07
C GLU A 25 -2.31 12.96 1.09
N GLU A 26 -3.00 13.13 -0.04
CA GLU A 26 -4.45 12.92 -0.14
C GLU A 26 -4.88 11.49 0.26
N ILE A 27 -4.19 10.47 -0.26
CA ILE A 27 -4.49 9.08 0.09
C ILE A 27 -4.17 8.80 1.56
N SER A 28 -3.06 9.34 2.07
CA SER A 28 -2.69 9.21 3.48
C SER A 28 -3.75 9.83 4.40
N GLU A 29 -4.22 11.04 4.12
CA GLU A 29 -5.30 11.69 4.88
C GLU A 29 -6.58 10.85 4.89
N TYR A 30 -6.93 10.24 3.76
CA TYR A 30 -8.08 9.35 3.68
C TYR A 30 -7.94 8.15 4.62
N ILE A 31 -6.79 7.46 4.58
CA ILE A 31 -6.50 6.30 5.44
C ILE A 31 -6.60 6.68 6.92
N ILE A 32 -6.10 7.87 7.28
CA ILE A 32 -6.13 8.39 8.66
C ILE A 32 -7.57 8.62 9.11
N SER A 33 -8.36 9.27 8.27
CA SER A 33 -9.77 9.55 8.55
C SER A 33 -10.61 8.29 8.67
N ASP A 34 -10.32 7.26 7.86
CA ASP A 34 -11.08 6.01 7.81
C ASP A 34 -10.71 5.03 8.95
N ASN A 35 -9.53 5.19 9.56
CA ASN A 35 -9.08 4.40 10.70
C ASN A 35 -8.63 5.29 11.87
N PRO A 36 -9.57 5.95 12.56
CA PRO A 36 -9.24 6.71 13.76
C PRO A 36 -8.72 5.80 14.89
N LYS A 37 -9.06 4.49 14.86
CA LYS A 37 -8.66 3.48 15.84
C LYS A 37 -8.46 2.11 15.17
N GLY A 38 -7.70 1.22 15.80
CA GLY A 38 -7.51 -0.16 15.37
C GLY A 38 -6.13 -0.44 14.77
N LYS A 39 -5.75 -1.72 14.74
CA LYS A 39 -4.49 -2.17 14.15
C LYS A 39 -4.65 -2.26 12.65
N TYR A 40 -3.97 -1.38 11.93
CA TYR A 40 -3.98 -1.41 10.47
C TYR A 40 -2.59 -1.50 9.88
N ASN A 41 -2.53 -1.93 8.63
CA ASN A 41 -1.32 -1.83 7.84
C ASN A 41 -1.63 -1.27 6.44
N VAL A 42 -0.59 -0.87 5.73
CA VAL A 42 -0.70 -0.35 4.36
C VAL A 42 0.30 -1.06 3.46
N THR A 43 -0.15 -1.45 2.27
CA THR A 43 0.67 -2.03 1.21
C THR A 43 0.45 -1.29 -0.11
N GLU A 44 1.55 -0.94 -0.78
CA GLU A 44 1.53 -0.47 -2.17
C GLU A 44 1.75 -1.65 -3.11
N ASN A 45 0.92 -1.75 -4.15
CA ASN A 45 1.12 -2.68 -5.26
C ASN A 45 1.06 -1.95 -6.59
N ILE A 46 2.03 -1.06 -6.78
CA ILE A 46 2.09 -0.16 -7.93
C ILE A 46 3.14 -0.66 -8.93
N LEU A 47 4.38 -0.90 -8.46
CA LEU A 47 5.50 -1.35 -9.30
C LEU A 47 5.97 -2.78 -8.98
N GLY A 48 5.23 -3.52 -8.14
CA GLY A 48 5.63 -4.87 -7.71
C GLY A 48 6.63 -4.90 -6.55
N ASP A 49 7.05 -3.75 -6.00
CA ASP A 49 7.65 -3.70 -4.67
C ASP A 49 6.54 -3.48 -3.63
N ALA A 50 6.60 -4.28 -2.59
CA ALA A 50 5.66 -4.40 -1.51
C ALA A 50 5.91 -3.40 -0.38
N ARG A 51 6.37 -2.19 -0.72
CA ARG A 51 6.92 -1.26 0.27
C ARG A 51 6.29 0.10 0.15
N SER A 52 5.34 0.34 1.05
CA SER A 52 4.56 1.57 1.15
C SER A 52 5.33 2.74 1.77
N LEU A 53 6.61 2.89 1.46
CA LEU A 53 7.52 3.75 2.24
C LEU A 53 7.09 5.22 2.16
N ALA A 54 6.63 5.66 0.98
CA ALA A 54 6.11 7.01 0.79
C ALA A 54 4.89 7.26 1.69
N PHE A 55 3.83 6.44 1.58
CA PHE A 55 2.63 6.62 2.41
C PHE A 55 2.90 6.48 3.90
N ARG A 56 3.76 5.55 4.32
CA ARG A 56 4.09 5.37 5.75
C ARG A 56 4.72 6.61 6.36
N PHE A 57 5.56 7.33 5.62
CA PHE A 57 6.14 8.58 6.10
C PHE A 57 5.03 9.58 6.45
N TYR A 58 4.06 9.79 5.56
CA TYR A 58 2.96 10.72 5.80
C TYR A 58 1.98 10.23 6.89
N LEU A 59 1.66 8.93 6.92
CA LEU A 59 0.80 8.32 7.93
C LEU A 59 1.36 8.40 9.36
N THR A 60 2.70 8.46 9.49
CA THR A 60 3.34 8.55 10.81
C THR A 60 3.56 9.99 11.29
N LYS A 61 3.47 10.98 10.39
CA LYS A 61 3.71 12.40 10.67
C LYS A 61 2.55 13.08 11.41
N GLY A 62 1.30 12.67 11.15
CA GLY A 62 0.11 13.44 11.56
C GLY A 62 -0.89 12.71 12.45
N THR A 63 -0.54 11.56 13.04
CA THR A 63 -1.54 10.65 13.61
C THR A 63 -1.10 10.03 14.93
N GLU A 64 -2.06 9.83 15.83
CA GLU A 64 -1.88 8.99 17.02
C GLU A 64 -1.86 7.51 16.64
N THR A 65 -2.77 7.09 15.76
CA THR A 65 -2.90 5.69 15.29
C THR A 65 -2.01 5.44 14.08
N LYS A 66 -0.81 4.92 14.34
CA LYS A 66 0.20 4.60 13.33
C LYS A 66 0.00 3.21 12.71
N PRO A 67 0.40 3.00 11.45
CA PRO A 67 0.36 1.67 10.84
C PRO A 67 1.31 0.73 11.59
N GLN A 68 0.94 -0.56 11.63
CA GLN A 68 1.81 -1.61 12.15
C GLN A 68 3.10 -1.73 11.33
N SER A 69 4.11 -2.37 11.90
CA SER A 69 5.39 -2.60 11.23
C SER A 69 5.22 -3.26 9.85
N VAL A 70 6.15 -2.99 8.93
CA VAL A 70 6.17 -3.55 7.57
C VAL A 70 6.26 -5.08 7.54
N ILE A 71 6.58 -5.73 8.66
CA ILE A 71 6.61 -7.18 8.80
C ILE A 71 5.39 -7.75 9.53
N ASN A 72 4.56 -6.90 10.15
CA ASN A 72 3.46 -7.34 11.00
C ASN A 72 2.12 -7.22 10.27
N TYR A 73 1.67 -8.33 9.71
CA TYR A 73 0.32 -8.46 9.15
C TYR A 73 -0.56 -9.42 9.95
N ALA A 74 -0.01 -10.08 10.97
CA ALA A 74 -0.80 -10.92 11.85
C ALA A 74 -1.73 -10.05 12.70
N GLN A 75 -3.00 -10.47 12.83
CA GLN A 75 -3.98 -9.84 13.71
C GLN A 75 -4.27 -8.36 13.39
N LEU A 76 -4.33 -8.01 12.10
CA LEU A 76 -4.83 -6.71 11.66
C LEU A 76 -6.36 -6.66 11.76
N ASP A 77 -6.89 -5.49 12.07
CA ASP A 77 -8.31 -5.16 11.90
C ASP A 77 -8.58 -4.77 10.44
N SER A 78 -7.59 -4.13 9.81
CA SER A 78 -7.68 -3.73 8.40
C SER A 78 -6.33 -3.66 7.69
N LEU A 79 -6.36 -3.87 6.38
CA LEU A 79 -5.23 -3.70 5.48
C LEU A 79 -5.63 -2.78 4.32
N TYR A 80 -4.94 -1.66 4.16
CA TYR A 80 -5.11 -0.79 3.01
C TYR A 80 -4.18 -1.20 1.88
N VAL A 81 -4.72 -1.25 0.67
CA VAL A 81 -4.00 -1.64 -0.53
C VAL A 81 -4.15 -0.54 -1.55
N ILE A 82 -3.03 0.03 -1.97
CA ILE A 82 -2.99 1.10 -2.97
C ILE A 82 -2.47 0.49 -4.27
N THR A 83 -3.32 0.39 -5.27
CA THR A 83 -2.99 -0.30 -6.53
C THR A 83 -3.87 0.18 -7.69
N PRO A 84 -3.40 0.14 -8.95
CA PRO A 84 -4.25 0.39 -10.11
C PRO A 84 -5.38 -0.66 -10.27
N SER A 85 -5.11 -1.92 -9.90
CA SER A 85 -6.09 -3.03 -9.93
C SER A 85 -5.72 -4.12 -8.92
N LEU A 86 -6.74 -4.74 -8.30
CA LEU A 86 -6.54 -5.91 -7.44
C LEU A 86 -6.15 -7.18 -8.20
N ASP A 87 -6.34 -7.25 -9.52
CA ASP A 87 -6.09 -8.46 -10.31
C ASP A 87 -4.65 -8.98 -10.12
N LYS A 88 -3.68 -8.06 -10.18
CA LYS A 88 -2.27 -8.37 -9.97
C LYS A 88 -2.02 -8.81 -8.52
N THR A 89 -2.62 -8.12 -7.57
CA THR A 89 -2.52 -8.41 -6.13
C THR A 89 -2.97 -9.83 -5.81
N TYR A 90 -4.09 -10.28 -6.36
CA TYR A 90 -4.58 -11.65 -6.20
C TYR A 90 -3.72 -12.66 -6.95
N LYS A 91 -3.32 -12.36 -8.18
CA LYS A 91 -2.48 -13.26 -8.99
C LYS A 91 -1.13 -13.56 -8.34
N ASP A 92 -0.54 -12.56 -7.70
CA ASP A 92 0.80 -12.67 -7.12
C ASP A 92 0.81 -13.37 -5.73
N ASN A 93 -0.36 -13.77 -5.20
CA ASN A 93 -0.50 -14.45 -3.90
C ASN A 93 0.36 -13.81 -2.78
N ARG A 94 0.32 -12.48 -2.72
CA ARG A 94 1.26 -11.73 -1.88
C ARG A 94 1.06 -12.05 -0.40
N TRP A 95 2.18 -12.15 0.30
CA TRP A 95 2.23 -12.68 1.67
C TRP A 95 1.40 -11.84 2.66
N GLU A 96 1.24 -10.54 2.45
CA GLU A 96 0.45 -9.65 3.32
C GLU A 96 -1.03 -10.05 3.38
N PHE A 97 -1.57 -10.55 2.27
CA PHE A 97 -2.96 -10.99 2.15
C PHE A 97 -3.16 -12.32 2.85
N VAL A 98 -2.20 -13.23 2.67
CA VAL A 98 -2.18 -14.54 3.34
C VAL A 98 -2.02 -14.37 4.85
N ALA A 99 -1.08 -13.53 5.28
CA ALA A 99 -0.74 -13.35 6.69
C ALA A 99 -1.81 -12.58 7.48
N SER A 100 -2.55 -11.69 6.83
CA SER A 100 -3.60 -10.90 7.50
C SER A 100 -4.90 -11.64 7.73
N ASN A 101 -5.20 -12.67 6.92
CA ASN A 101 -6.47 -13.41 6.98
C ASN A 101 -7.70 -12.49 6.90
N LEU A 102 -7.57 -11.39 6.14
CA LEU A 102 -8.64 -10.45 5.84
C LEU A 102 -9.18 -10.76 4.45
N ASN A 103 -10.48 -11.00 4.34
CA ASN A 103 -11.09 -11.61 3.16
C ASN A 103 -12.20 -10.78 2.52
N LYS A 104 -12.69 -9.72 3.19
CA LYS A 104 -13.58 -8.74 2.57
C LYS A 104 -12.78 -7.57 2.06
N ASP A 105 -12.88 -7.27 0.78
CA ASP A 105 -12.35 -6.06 0.18
C ASP A 105 -13.48 -5.10 -0.23
N VAL A 106 -13.22 -3.81 -0.09
CA VAL A 106 -14.05 -2.75 -0.63
C VAL A 106 -13.18 -1.73 -1.34
N LEU A 107 -13.62 -1.30 -2.52
CA LEU A 107 -13.07 -0.09 -3.13
C LEU A 107 -13.50 1.10 -2.27
N VAL A 108 -12.52 1.73 -1.65
CA VAL A 108 -12.73 2.85 -0.75
C VAL A 108 -12.74 4.16 -1.51
N LYS A 109 -11.78 4.33 -2.43
CA LYS A 109 -11.69 5.51 -3.26
C LYS A 109 -10.91 5.25 -4.56
N ASP A 110 -11.34 5.91 -5.62
CA ASP A 110 -10.70 5.95 -6.93
C ASP A 110 -10.02 7.31 -7.14
N PHE A 111 -8.73 7.31 -7.42
CA PHE A 111 -7.88 8.48 -7.68
C PHE A 111 -7.47 8.56 -9.17
N GLY A 112 -8.18 7.83 -10.04
CA GLY A 112 -7.96 7.72 -11.48
C GLY A 112 -7.00 6.59 -11.83
N ASP A 113 -5.70 6.84 -11.71
CA ASP A 113 -4.63 5.87 -11.98
C ASP A 113 -4.38 4.89 -10.81
N LEU A 114 -4.84 5.26 -9.62
CA LEU A 114 -4.74 4.48 -8.39
C LEU A 114 -6.08 4.29 -7.74
N LYS A 115 -6.24 3.15 -7.09
CA LYS A 115 -7.38 2.82 -6.26
C LYS A 115 -6.91 2.45 -4.87
N LEU A 116 -7.66 2.90 -3.88
CA LEU A 116 -7.49 2.52 -2.48
C LEU A 116 -8.54 1.46 -2.15
N TYR A 117 -8.09 0.28 -1.75
CA TYR A 117 -8.91 -0.78 -1.24
C TYR A 117 -8.68 -0.96 0.25
N LYS A 118 -9.71 -1.35 0.99
CA LYS A 118 -9.62 -1.76 2.40
C LYS A 118 -10.04 -3.21 2.53
N PHE A 119 -9.16 -4.00 3.12
CA PHE A 119 -9.42 -5.37 3.51
C PHE A 119 -9.76 -5.40 5.00
N TYR A 120 -10.79 -6.16 5.38
CA TYR A 120 -11.24 -6.34 6.77
C TYR A 120 -11.98 -7.68 6.95
N LYS A 121 -12.46 -7.96 8.18
CA LYS A 121 -13.19 -9.20 8.53
C LYS A 121 -14.69 -9.18 8.22
#